data_AF-A0ABD2GBK0-F1
#
_entry.id   AF-A0ABD2GBK0-F1
#
_cell.length_a   1.000
_cell.length_b   1.000
_cell.length_c   1.000
_cell.angle_alpha   90.00
_cell.angle_beta   90.00
_cell.angle_gamma   90.00
#
_symmetry.space_group_name_H-M   'P 1'
#
loop_
_entity.id
_entity.type
_entity.pdbx_description
1 polymer ?
#
loop_
_entity_poly.entity_id
_entity_poly.type
_entity_poly.pdbx_seq_one_letter_code
_entity_poly.pdbx_strand_id
1 'polypeptide(L)'
;MKFENILEEIGGFGPFQIIINVLLCAPRIVLPCNYLLNNFIAALPPHRCDISTLDDGRLFRNVTQQQRLTVSLPLGEDGGFRSCEMFSEPQFQLLVNGSKLFEATTVPCQSGWVYDNSTFTSTLATEWDLVCDRKSLSPA
;
A
#
# COMPACT_ATOMS: atom_id res chain seq x y z
N MET A 1 30.62 -47.90 21.68
CA MET A 1 31.18 -47.22 20.50
C MET A 1 30.41 -45.91 20.28
N LYS A 2 31.10 -44.80 19.99
CA LYS A 2 30.45 -43.55 19.60
C LYS A 2 30.02 -43.63 18.13
N PHE A 3 28.91 -42.97 17.78
CA PHE A 3 28.36 -42.97 16.42
C PHE A 3 29.38 -42.44 15.38
N GLU A 4 30.17 -41.44 15.78
CA GLU A 4 31.23 -40.84 14.95
C GLU A 4 32.27 -41.87 14.48
N ASN A 5 32.69 -42.79 15.36
CA ASN A 5 33.69 -43.82 15.00
C ASN A 5 33.14 -44.82 13.97
N ILE A 6 31.85 -45.15 14.05
CA ILE A 6 31.20 -46.04 13.07
C ILE A 6 31.06 -45.31 11.73
N LEU A 7 30.73 -44.02 11.77
CA LEU A 7 30.58 -43.18 10.59
C LEU A 7 31.91 -43.03 9.84
N GLU A 8 33.00 -42.83 10.57
CA GLU A 8 34.36 -42.73 10.02
C GLU A 8 34.79 -44.03 9.33
N GLU A 9 34.43 -45.19 9.90
CA GLU A 9 34.76 -46.51 9.35
C GLU A 9 34.01 -46.85 8.05
N ILE A 10 32.81 -46.29 7.84
CA ILE A 10 32.01 -46.47 6.60
C ILE A 10 32.23 -45.39 5.53
N GLY A 11 33.22 -44.49 5.70
CA GLY A 11 33.57 -43.46 4.71
C GLY A 11 33.14 -42.03 5.07
N GLY A 12 32.69 -41.79 6.31
CA GLY A 12 32.46 -40.47 6.88
C GLY A 12 31.32 -39.68 6.23
N PHE A 13 31.41 -38.35 6.32
CA PHE A 13 30.43 -37.43 5.74
C PHE A 13 30.71 -37.18 4.25
N GLY A 14 30.13 -38.01 3.39
CA GLY A 14 30.41 -38.01 1.94
C GLY A 14 29.69 -36.89 1.17
N PRO A 15 30.08 -36.66 -0.10
CA PRO A 15 29.48 -35.61 -0.95
C PRO A 15 27.97 -35.79 -1.15
N PHE A 16 27.48 -37.03 -1.19
CA PHE A 16 26.05 -37.32 -1.31
C PHE A 16 25.26 -36.87 -0.06
N GLN A 17 25.81 -37.09 1.14
CA GLN A 17 25.18 -36.65 2.39
C GLN A 17 25.19 -35.12 2.50
N ILE A 18 26.25 -34.46 2.03
CA ILE A 18 26.31 -33.00 1.94
C ILE A 18 25.23 -32.48 0.99
N ILE A 19 25.10 -33.05 -0.22
CA ILE A 19 24.09 -32.66 -1.20
C ILE A 19 22.67 -32.82 -0.61
N ILE A 20 22.38 -33.96 0.00
CA ILE A 20 21.08 -34.20 0.65
C ILE A 20 20.83 -33.19 1.76
N ASN A 21 21.84 -32.91 2.60
CA ASN A 21 21.70 -31.96 3.70
C ASN A 21 21.43 -30.54 3.18
N VAL A 22 22.13 -30.10 2.13
CA VAL A 22 21.90 -28.82 1.47
C VAL A 22 20.49 -28.76 0.87
N LEU A 23 20.05 -29.82 0.17
CA LEU A 23 18.69 -29.92 -0.38
C LEU A 23 17.60 -29.86 0.70
N LEU A 24 17.84 -30.43 1.88
CA LEU A 24 16.94 -30.36 3.03
C LEU A 24 16.95 -29.00 3.71
N CYS A 25 18.11 -28.33 3.80
CA CYS A 25 18.27 -27.04 4.46
C CYS A 25 17.78 -25.87 3.58
N ALA A 26 17.96 -25.94 2.27
CA ALA A 26 17.56 -24.87 1.34
C ALA A 26 16.10 -24.40 1.50
N PRO A 27 15.07 -25.28 1.48
CA PRO A 27 13.68 -24.84 1.66
C PRO A 27 13.43 -24.25 3.05
N ARG A 28 14.15 -24.69 4.08
CA ARG A 28 14.03 -24.16 5.46
C ARG A 28 14.50 -22.70 5.56
N ILE A 29 15.43 -22.30 4.70
CA ILE A 29 15.92 -20.92 4.64
C ILE A 29 15.01 -20.06 3.75
N VAL A 30 14.49 -20.61 2.65
CA VAL A 30 13.64 -19.88 1.71
C VAL A 30 12.24 -19.61 2.27
N LEU A 31 11.69 -20.52 3.08
CA LEU A 31 10.32 -20.41 3.60
C LEU A 31 10.12 -19.13 4.45
N PRO A 32 10.95 -18.82 5.47
CA PRO A 32 10.81 -17.59 6.26
C PRO A 32 10.92 -16.32 5.42
N CYS A 33 11.81 -16.30 4.42
CA CYS A 33 11.95 -15.16 3.51
C CYS A 33 10.66 -14.88 2.74
N ASN A 34 9.95 -15.93 2.29
CA ASN A 34 8.65 -15.78 1.62
C ASN A 34 7.57 -15.26 2.58
N TYR A 35 7.57 -15.70 3.84
CA TYR A 35 6.65 -15.16 4.84
C TYR A 35 6.92 -13.68 5.13
N LEU A 36 8.19 -13.29 5.24
CA LEU A 36 8.55 -11.88 5.46
C LEU A 36 8.20 -10.99 4.27
N LEU A 37 8.34 -11.50 3.04
CA LEU A 37 8.01 -10.76 1.82
C LEU A 37 6.57 -10.21 1.84
N ASN A 38 5.60 -10.95 2.38
CA ASN A 38 4.20 -10.52 2.48
C ASN A 38 4.05 -9.16 3.18
N ASN A 39 4.85 -8.87 4.21
CA ASN A 39 4.79 -7.59 4.92
C ASN A 39 5.10 -6.39 4.01
N PHE A 40 5.94 -6.59 2.98
CA PHE A 40 6.35 -5.52 2.07
C PHE A 40 5.41 -5.41 0.87
N ILE A 41 4.93 -6.54 0.34
CA ILE A 41 4.05 -6.52 -0.83
C ILE A 41 2.60 -6.20 -0.47
N ALA A 42 2.14 -6.50 0.76
CA ALA A 42 0.77 -6.20 1.21
C ALA A 42 0.65 -4.85 1.93
N ALA A 43 1.74 -4.08 2.01
CA ALA A 43 1.72 -2.76 2.65
C ALA A 43 0.74 -1.82 1.92
N LEU A 44 -0.03 -1.05 2.69
CA LEU A 44 -0.96 -0.06 2.15
C LEU A 44 -0.34 1.34 2.29
N PRO A 45 0.17 1.96 1.22
CA PRO A 45 0.69 3.31 1.30
C PRO A 45 -0.43 4.35 1.54
N PRO A 46 -0.07 5.54 2.05
CA PRO A 46 -0.99 6.67 2.09
C PRO A 46 -1.55 6.95 0.69
N HIS A 47 -2.86 7.15 0.64
CA HIS A 47 -3.57 7.38 -0.62
C HIS A 47 -4.63 8.46 -0.44
N ARG A 48 -5.09 8.99 -1.57
CA ARG A 48 -6.19 9.95 -1.67
C ARG A 48 -7.01 9.66 -2.92
N CYS A 49 -8.25 10.15 -2.98
CA CYS A 49 -9.03 10.05 -4.21
C CYS A 49 -8.32 10.76 -5.37
N ASP A 50 -8.41 10.18 -6.57
CA ASP A 50 -8.05 10.90 -7.78
C ASP A 50 -9.14 11.92 -8.12
N ILE A 51 -8.69 13.14 -8.42
CA ILE A 51 -9.55 14.29 -8.75
C ILE A 51 -9.32 14.75 -10.19
N SER A 52 -8.53 14.02 -10.97
CA SER A 52 -8.21 14.35 -12.37
C SER A 52 -9.45 14.48 -13.24
N THR A 53 -10.48 13.64 -13.03
CA THR A 53 -11.71 13.64 -13.82
C THR A 53 -12.68 14.77 -13.46
N LEU A 54 -12.49 15.45 -12.32
CA LEU A 54 -13.27 16.63 -11.96
C LEU A 54 -12.82 17.87 -12.77
N ASP A 55 -11.67 17.78 -13.45
CA ASP A 55 -11.09 18.85 -14.25
C ASP A 55 -11.40 18.66 -15.74
N ASP A 56 -12.53 19.18 -16.23
CA ASP A 56 -12.80 19.29 -17.68
C ASP A 56 -11.92 20.37 -18.38
N GLY A 57 -10.76 20.71 -17.79
CA GLY A 57 -9.83 21.75 -18.26
C GLY A 57 -10.28 23.19 -18.01
N ARG A 58 -11.46 23.38 -17.40
CA ARG A 58 -12.03 24.72 -17.11
C ARG A 58 -12.17 25.00 -15.61
N LEU A 59 -12.44 23.98 -14.81
CA LEU A 59 -12.81 24.14 -13.40
C LEU A 59 -11.64 24.61 -12.52
N PHE A 60 -10.43 24.09 -12.77
CA PHE A 60 -9.25 24.40 -11.95
C PHE A 60 -8.22 25.30 -12.63
N ARG A 61 -8.59 25.95 -13.74
CA ARG A 61 -7.67 26.74 -14.60
C ARG A 61 -6.92 27.86 -13.86
N ASN A 62 -7.53 28.43 -12.82
CA ASN A 62 -6.97 29.54 -12.03
C ASN A 62 -6.49 29.12 -10.63
N VAL A 63 -6.36 27.81 -10.37
CA VAL A 63 -6.19 27.27 -9.02
C VAL A 63 -4.93 26.41 -8.94
N THR A 64 -4.12 26.61 -7.90
CA THR A 64 -2.90 25.81 -7.69
C THR A 64 -3.26 24.36 -7.32
N GLN A 65 -2.30 23.44 -7.47
CA GLN A 65 -2.53 22.02 -7.14
C GLN A 65 -2.94 21.82 -5.67
N GLN A 66 -2.35 22.56 -4.72
CA GLN A 66 -2.72 22.46 -3.32
C GLN A 66 -4.15 22.93 -3.07
N GLN A 67 -4.51 24.08 -3.63
CA GLN A 67 -5.87 24.62 -3.52
C GLN A 67 -6.89 23.68 -4.16
N ARG A 68 -6.54 23.01 -5.27
CA ARG A 68 -7.36 21.99 -5.92
C ARG A 68 -7.70 20.84 -4.97
N LEU A 69 -6.71 20.36 -4.22
CA LEU A 69 -6.91 19.31 -3.23
C LEU A 69 -7.79 19.80 -2.09
N THR A 70 -7.54 21.02 -1.57
CA THR A 70 -8.34 21.61 -0.49
C THR A 70 -9.82 21.75 -0.83
N VAL A 71 -10.16 22.09 -2.08
CA VAL A 71 -11.57 22.22 -2.49
C VAL A 71 -12.25 20.90 -2.82
N SER A 72 -11.46 19.84 -3.10
CA SER A 72 -11.99 18.56 -3.60
C SER A 72 -11.99 17.47 -2.52
N LEU A 73 -11.12 17.57 -1.53
CA LEU A 73 -10.92 16.56 -0.50
C LEU A 73 -11.23 17.11 0.90
N PRO A 74 -12.04 16.42 1.70
CA PRO A 74 -12.28 16.79 3.08
C PRO A 74 -11.03 16.55 3.94
N LEU A 75 -10.84 17.41 4.95
CA LEU A 75 -9.81 17.23 5.97
C LEU A 75 -10.29 16.26 7.05
N GLY A 76 -9.41 15.35 7.46
CA GLY A 76 -9.57 14.49 8.63
C GLY A 76 -9.25 15.23 9.93
N GLU A 77 -9.36 14.52 11.04
CA GLU A 77 -9.05 15.07 12.38
C GLU A 77 -7.56 15.34 12.55
N ASP A 78 -6.72 14.55 11.88
CA ASP A 78 -5.26 14.65 11.94
C ASP A 78 -4.68 15.80 11.10
N GLY A 79 -5.54 16.62 10.48
CA GLY A 79 -5.14 17.71 9.57
C GLY A 79 -4.71 17.25 8.16
N GLY A 80 -4.61 15.94 7.92
CA GLY A 80 -4.47 15.35 6.59
C GLY A 80 -5.79 15.25 5.82
N PHE A 81 -5.74 15.00 4.51
CA PHE A 81 -6.93 14.69 3.72
C PHE A 81 -7.47 13.30 4.05
N ARG A 82 -8.80 13.13 4.04
CA ARG A 82 -9.40 11.79 4.14
C ARG A 82 -9.07 10.98 2.89
N SER A 83 -8.61 9.75 3.08
CA SER A 83 -8.13 8.90 1.98
C SER A 83 -9.24 8.26 1.13
N CYS A 84 -10.43 8.09 1.72
CA CYS A 84 -11.52 7.29 1.14
C CYS A 84 -12.74 8.11 0.71
N GLU A 85 -12.73 9.41 0.97
CA GLU A 85 -13.87 10.29 0.74
C GLU A 85 -13.43 11.54 -0.03
N MET A 86 -14.31 12.04 -0.87
CA MET A 86 -14.16 13.31 -1.59
C MET A 86 -15.45 14.10 -1.49
N PHE A 87 -15.39 15.40 -1.79
CA PHE A 87 -16.62 16.19 -1.92
C PHE A 87 -17.36 15.82 -3.21
N SER A 88 -18.70 15.81 -3.16
CA SER A 88 -19.53 15.59 -4.35
C SER A 88 -19.29 16.65 -5.43
N GLU A 89 -19.05 17.89 -5.00
CA GLU A 89 -18.74 19.03 -5.86
C GLU A 89 -17.59 19.86 -5.24
N PRO A 90 -16.69 20.45 -6.05
CA PRO A 90 -15.56 21.23 -5.54
C PRO A 90 -16.00 22.47 -4.74
N GLN A 91 -15.55 22.53 -3.49
CA GLN A 91 -15.92 23.56 -2.52
C GLN A 91 -14.99 24.77 -2.58
N PHE A 92 -15.08 25.59 -3.63
CA PHE A 92 -14.24 26.79 -3.81
C PHE A 92 -14.35 27.82 -2.68
N GLN A 93 -15.46 27.80 -1.93
CA GLN A 93 -15.68 28.65 -0.76
C GLN A 93 -14.64 28.45 0.34
N LEU A 94 -14.04 27.24 0.43
CA LEU A 94 -12.97 26.94 1.38
C LEU A 94 -11.72 27.81 1.15
N LEU A 95 -11.49 28.29 -0.07
CA LEU A 95 -10.37 29.18 -0.41
C LEU A 95 -10.60 30.64 0.02
N VAL A 96 -11.86 31.05 0.19
CA VAL A 96 -12.23 32.44 0.43
C VAL A 96 -12.46 32.72 1.91
N ASN A 97 -13.25 31.90 2.60
CA ASN A 97 -13.68 32.17 3.97
C ASN A 97 -13.06 31.25 5.02
N GLY A 98 -12.35 30.18 4.62
CA GLY A 98 -11.72 29.22 5.55
C GLY A 98 -12.67 28.47 6.50
N SER A 99 -13.96 28.80 6.49
CA SER A 99 -14.98 28.28 7.38
C SER A 99 -15.76 27.14 6.73
N LYS A 100 -15.87 26.01 7.45
CA LYS A 100 -16.75 24.85 7.20
C LYS A 100 -18.25 25.23 7.26
N LEU A 101 -18.67 26.26 6.54
CA LEU A 101 -19.98 26.90 6.77
C LEU A 101 -21.15 26.18 6.07
N PHE A 102 -20.87 25.19 5.22
CA PHE A 102 -21.89 24.34 4.63
C PHE A 102 -21.54 22.87 4.89
N GLU A 103 -22.56 22.05 5.16
CA GLU A 103 -22.48 20.59 5.17
C GLU A 103 -22.14 20.11 3.76
N ALA A 104 -20.87 20.24 3.38
CA ALA A 104 -20.37 19.76 2.11
C ALA A 104 -20.55 18.24 2.10
N THR A 105 -21.38 17.77 1.18
CA THR A 105 -21.70 16.35 1.06
C THR A 105 -20.46 15.60 0.63
N THR A 106 -20.05 14.61 1.43
CA THR A 106 -18.93 13.72 1.12
C THR A 106 -19.47 12.44 0.49
N VAL A 107 -18.76 11.97 -0.53
CA VAL A 107 -19.05 10.73 -1.26
C VAL A 107 -17.79 9.87 -1.34
N PRO A 108 -17.89 8.54 -1.51
CA PRO A 108 -16.73 7.70 -1.78
C PRO A 108 -16.02 8.13 -3.07
N CYS A 109 -14.71 7.89 -3.15
CA CYS A 109 -13.92 8.20 -4.34
C CYS A 109 -14.53 7.57 -5.60
N GLN A 110 -14.82 8.38 -6.63
CA GLN A 110 -15.45 7.88 -7.87
C GLN A 110 -14.44 7.57 -8.98
N SER A 111 -13.27 8.23 -8.95
CA SER A 111 -12.33 8.26 -10.08
C SER A 111 -11.04 7.48 -9.81
N GLY A 112 -11.05 6.61 -8.80
CA GLY A 112 -9.89 5.86 -8.35
C GLY A 112 -9.06 6.60 -7.31
N TRP A 113 -7.78 6.23 -7.20
CA TRP A 113 -6.90 6.65 -6.12
C TRP A 113 -5.52 7.06 -6.62
N VAL A 114 -4.91 8.00 -5.90
CA VAL A 114 -3.51 8.38 -6.08
C VAL A 114 -2.75 8.01 -4.82
N TYR A 115 -1.75 7.14 -5.00
CA TYR A 115 -0.90 6.61 -3.94
C TYR A 115 0.39 7.44 -3.78
N ASP A 116 0.90 7.53 -2.55
CA ASP A 116 2.24 8.04 -2.30
C ASP A 116 3.29 6.94 -2.51
N ASN A 117 4.10 7.10 -3.56
CA ASN A 117 5.12 6.14 -3.95
C ASN A 117 6.51 6.44 -3.31
N SER A 118 6.56 7.29 -2.28
CA SER A 118 7.80 7.67 -1.58
C SER A 118 8.49 6.49 -0.91
N THR A 119 7.72 5.55 -0.36
CA THR A 119 8.23 4.40 0.41
C THR A 119 8.19 3.12 -0.41
N PHE A 120 7.11 2.88 -1.14
CA PHE A 120 6.92 1.69 -1.99
C PHE A 120 6.52 2.13 -3.39
N THR A 121 7.19 1.60 -4.41
CA THR A 121 6.84 1.93 -5.81
C THR A 121 5.55 1.26 -6.26
N SER A 122 5.32 0.02 -5.81
CA SER A 122 4.09 -0.73 -6.02
C SER A 122 3.91 -1.76 -4.91
N THR A 123 2.67 -2.04 -4.58
CA THR A 123 2.22 -3.05 -3.61
C THR A 123 0.98 -3.74 -4.16
N LEU A 124 0.61 -4.89 -3.60
CA LEU A 124 -0.66 -5.56 -3.87
C LEU A 124 -1.85 -4.61 -3.63
N ALA A 125 -1.75 -3.71 -2.65
CA ALA A 125 -2.83 -2.77 -2.40
C ALA A 125 -2.97 -1.73 -3.52
N THR A 126 -1.86 -1.23 -4.07
CA THR A 126 -1.87 -0.21 -5.13
C THR A 126 -2.14 -0.78 -6.53
N GLU A 127 -1.78 -2.03 -6.78
CA GLU A 127 -1.96 -2.67 -8.09
C GLU A 127 -3.40 -3.15 -8.30
N TRP A 128 -4.09 -3.56 -7.23
CA TRP A 128 -5.48 -4.04 -7.27
C TRP A 128 -6.50 -3.09 -6.62
N ASP A 129 -6.08 -1.89 -6.22
CA ASP A 129 -6.90 -0.89 -5.52
C ASP A 129 -7.66 -1.48 -4.30
N LEU A 130 -6.92 -2.20 -3.45
CA LEU A 130 -7.46 -2.86 -2.24
C LEU A 130 -7.51 -1.88 -1.06
N VAL A 131 -8.20 -0.76 -1.27
CA VAL A 131 -8.32 0.33 -0.30
C VAL A 131 -9.77 0.55 0.14
N CYS A 132 -9.95 1.28 1.24
CA CYS A 132 -11.26 1.67 1.74
C CYS A 132 -12.19 0.45 1.91
N ASP A 133 -13.31 0.39 1.19
CA ASP A 133 -14.27 -0.74 1.25
C ASP A 133 -13.63 -2.09 0.85
N ARG A 134 -12.60 -2.05 -0.01
CA ARG A 134 -11.89 -3.23 -0.51
C ARG A 134 -10.69 -3.61 0.35
N LYS A 135 -10.41 -2.89 1.42
CA LYS A 135 -9.30 -3.21 2.35
C LYS A 135 -9.44 -4.60 2.96
N SER A 136 -10.66 -5.10 3.14
CA SER A 136 -10.90 -6.45 3.67
C SER A 136 -10.45 -7.58 2.74
N LEU A 137 -10.22 -7.28 1.45
CA LEU A 137 -9.77 -8.24 0.44
C LEU A 137 -8.24 -8.35 0.36
N SER A 138 -7.49 -7.47 1.04
CA SER A 138 -6.04 -7.57 1.06
C SER A 138 -5.61 -8.82 1.85
N PRO A 139 -4.71 -9.65 1.31
CA PRO A 139 -4.17 -10.79 2.05
C PRO A 139 -3.48 -10.31 3.33
N ALA A 140 -3.76 -10.99 4.44
CA ALA A 140 -3.21 -10.69 5.77
C ALA A 140 -1.75 -11.14 5.91
#